data_AF-A0A1C6E7I4-F1
#
_entry.id   AF-A0A1C6E7I4-F1
#
_cell.length_a   1.000
_cell.length_b   1.000
_cell.length_c   1.000
_cell.angle_alpha   90.00
_cell.angle_beta   90.00
_cell.angle_gamma   90.00
#
_symmetry.space_group_name_H-M   'P 1'
#
loop_
_entity.id
_entity.type
_entity.pdbx_description
1 polymer ?
#
loop_
_entity_poly.entity_id
_entity_poly.type
_entity_poly.pdbx_seq_one_letter_code
_entity_poly.pdbx_strand_id
1 'polypeptide(L)'
;MKKKIEISGLTQKLKAFRESRGYSQNQLADYLGIERSSYTRYETGETEPSLFALKKLSILYGVSADFLLDIHMNVNYKLQNDITRKYKILRGYHLDDFIR
;
A
#
# COMPACT_ATOMS: atom_id res chain seq x y z
N MET A 1 5.81 -9.81 -28.38
CA MET A 1 5.37 -8.86 -27.31
C MET A 1 5.71 -9.49 -25.97
N LYS A 2 6.51 -8.84 -25.11
CA LYS A 2 6.74 -9.35 -23.75
C LYS A 2 5.45 -9.19 -22.96
N LYS A 3 4.86 -10.29 -22.49
CA LYS A 3 3.67 -10.30 -21.63
C LYS A 3 3.99 -9.47 -20.38
N LYS A 4 3.28 -8.35 -20.18
CA LYS A 4 3.40 -7.55 -18.95
C LYS A 4 2.90 -8.44 -17.81
N ILE A 5 3.79 -8.89 -16.95
CA ILE A 5 3.41 -9.67 -15.77
C ILE A 5 2.75 -8.66 -14.83
N GLU A 6 1.43 -8.75 -14.71
CA GLU A 6 0.68 -8.01 -13.72
C GLU A 6 0.85 -8.73 -12.38
N ILE A 7 1.68 -8.16 -11.51
CA ILE A 7 1.89 -8.70 -10.16
C ILE A 7 0.75 -8.17 -9.29
N SER A 8 -0.12 -9.07 -8.81
CA SER A 8 -1.33 -8.74 -8.06
C SER A 8 -1.28 -9.38 -6.68
N GLY A 9 -1.54 -8.61 -5.62
CA GLY A 9 -1.56 -9.11 -4.25
C GLY A 9 -0.21 -8.99 -3.54
N LEU A 10 -0.29 -8.75 -2.23
CA LEU A 10 0.85 -8.47 -1.36
C LEU A 10 1.94 -9.55 -1.46
N THR A 11 1.58 -10.83 -1.36
CA THR A 11 2.55 -11.96 -1.33
C THR A 11 3.42 -12.01 -2.59
N GLN A 12 2.80 -11.85 -3.75
CA GLN A 12 3.47 -11.86 -5.05
C GLN A 12 4.38 -10.64 -5.21
N LYS A 13 3.94 -9.47 -4.74
CA LYS A 13 4.75 -8.25 -4.73
C LYS A 13 5.98 -8.42 -3.83
N LEU A 14 5.81 -8.88 -2.60
CA LEU A 14 6.94 -9.09 -1.69
C LEU A 14 8.01 -9.99 -2.30
N LYS A 15 7.59 -11.12 -2.90
CA LYS A 15 8.50 -12.04 -3.58
C LYS A 15 9.18 -11.41 -4.79
N ALA A 16 8.43 -10.73 -5.66
CA ALA A 16 8.98 -10.11 -6.86
C ALA A 16 9.96 -8.97 -6.54
N PHE A 17 9.66 -8.13 -5.55
CA PHE A 17 10.58 -7.08 -5.11
C PHE A 17 11.84 -7.66 -4.47
N ARG A 18 11.70 -8.70 -3.64
CA ARG A 18 12.85 -9.41 -3.07
C ARG A 18 13.77 -9.93 -4.18
N GLU A 19 13.20 -10.65 -5.15
CA GLU A 19 13.96 -11.28 -6.24
C GLU A 19 14.58 -10.26 -7.20
N SER A 20 13.85 -9.20 -7.57
CA SER A 20 14.38 -8.14 -8.44
C SER A 20 15.53 -7.35 -7.83
N ARG A 21 15.59 -7.29 -6.49
CA ARG A 21 16.69 -6.65 -5.74
C ARG A 21 17.82 -7.63 -5.36
N GLY A 22 17.68 -8.91 -5.68
CA GLY A 22 18.69 -9.93 -5.36
C GLY A 22 18.77 -10.28 -3.88
N TYR A 23 17.73 -10.00 -3.10
CA TYR A 23 17.71 -10.32 -1.67
C TYR A 23 17.31 -11.78 -1.42
N SER A 24 17.96 -12.41 -0.45
CA SER A 24 17.50 -13.68 0.12
C SER A 24 16.39 -13.46 1.14
N GLN A 25 15.63 -14.51 1.44
CA GLN A 25 14.62 -14.46 2.51
C GLN A 25 15.26 -14.21 3.89
N ASN A 26 16.48 -14.69 4.12
CA ASN A 26 17.23 -14.39 5.35
C ASN A 26 17.54 -12.90 5.48
N GLN A 27 18.06 -12.27 4.43
CA GLN A 27 18.41 -10.85 4.47
C GLN A 27 17.20 -9.95 4.80
N LEU A 28 16.03 -10.28 4.26
CA LEU A 28 14.81 -9.53 4.60
C LEU A 28 14.30 -9.84 6.00
N ALA A 29 14.41 -11.09 6.46
CA ALA A 29 14.09 -11.44 7.83
C ALA A 29 14.98 -10.69 8.84
N ASP A 30 16.29 -10.64 8.58
CA ASP A 30 17.28 -9.91 9.38
C ASP A 30 16.99 -8.41 9.40
N TYR A 31 16.70 -7.81 8.24
CA TYR A 31 16.31 -6.40 8.12
C TYR A 31 15.04 -6.07 8.90
N LEU A 32 14.08 -6.99 8.90
CA LEU A 32 12.82 -6.84 9.62
C LEU A 32 12.96 -7.12 11.11
N GLY A 33 13.96 -7.91 11.52
CA GLY A 33 14.14 -8.38 12.89
C GLY A 33 13.18 -9.53 13.24
N ILE A 34 12.93 -10.43 12.28
CA ILE A 34 12.03 -11.59 12.42
C ILE A 34 12.74 -12.87 12.03
N GLU A 35 12.16 -14.02 12.36
CA GLU A 35 12.67 -15.29 11.84
C GLU A 35 12.48 -15.40 10.33
N ARG A 36 13.43 -16.06 9.65
CA ARG A 36 13.31 -16.40 8.22
C ARG A 36 11.98 -17.09 7.90
N SER A 37 11.55 -18.03 8.76
CA SER A 37 10.29 -18.75 8.63
C SER A 37 9.09 -17.80 8.52
N SER A 38 9.11 -16.70 9.28
CA SER A 38 8.07 -15.67 9.28
C SER A 38 8.05 -14.92 7.95
N TYR A 39 9.22 -14.58 7.40
CA TYR A 39 9.28 -13.95 6.09
C TYR A 39 8.82 -14.89 4.96
N THR A 40 9.17 -16.18 5.03
CA THR A 40 8.64 -17.19 4.09
C THR A 40 7.11 -17.23 4.12
N ARG A 41 6.49 -17.20 5.31
CA ARG A 41 5.03 -17.16 5.47
C ARG A 41 4.38 -15.92 4.82
N TYR A 42 5.09 -14.80 4.75
CA TYR A 42 4.61 -13.62 4.01
C TYR A 42 4.57 -13.87 2.50
N GLU A 43 5.54 -14.59 1.94
CA GLU A 43 5.58 -14.90 0.50
C GLU A 43 4.63 -16.04 0.10
N THR A 44 4.24 -16.90 1.05
CA THR A 44 3.23 -17.97 0.84
C THR A 44 1.81 -17.52 1.17
N GLY A 45 1.63 -16.42 1.89
CA GLY A 45 0.32 -15.92 2.32
C GLY A 45 -0.25 -16.62 3.55
N GLU A 46 0.56 -17.44 4.24
CA GLU A 46 0.17 -18.07 5.50
C GLU A 46 0.04 -17.07 6.65
N THR A 47 0.73 -15.93 6.56
CA THR A 47 0.66 -14.87 7.57
C THR A 47 0.86 -13.52 6.91
N GLU A 48 0.18 -12.49 7.42
CA GLU A 48 0.36 -11.12 6.96
C GLU A 48 1.53 -10.43 7.69
N PRO A 49 2.28 -9.55 7.00
CA PRO A 49 3.24 -8.68 7.66
C PRO A 49 2.55 -7.76 8.67
N SER A 50 3.19 -7.54 9.83
CA SER A 50 2.74 -6.49 10.74
C SER A 50 2.83 -5.11 10.09
N LEU A 51 2.10 -4.13 10.63
CA LEU A 51 2.20 -2.74 10.15
C LEU A 51 3.65 -2.21 10.14
N PHE A 52 4.43 -2.58 11.15
CA PHE A 52 5.84 -2.21 11.22
C PHE A 52 6.67 -2.86 10.11
N ALA A 53 6.45 -4.15 9.84
CA ALA A 53 7.13 -4.85 8.75
C ALA A 53 6.74 -4.26 7.39
N LEU A 54 5.44 -3.99 7.17
CA LEU A 54 4.95 -3.39 5.95
C LEU A 54 5.55 -2.00 5.71
N LYS A 55 5.65 -1.16 6.76
CA LYS A 55 6.33 0.14 6.69
C LYS A 55 7.81 0.00 6.31
N LYS A 56 8.53 -0.96 6.91
CA LYS A 56 9.94 -1.21 6.57
C LYS A 56 10.11 -1.66 5.13
N LEU A 57 9.22 -2.53 4.65
CA LEU A 57 9.22 -3.06 3.28
C LEU A 57 8.88 -1.98 2.25
N SER A 58 7.91 -1.11 2.54
CA SER A 58 7.55 0.00 1.65
C SER A 58 8.73 0.96 1.46
N ILE A 59 9.45 1.29 2.55
CA ILE A 59 10.68 2.08 2.51
C ILE A 59 11.78 1.36 1.73
N LEU A 60 12.03 0.08 2.03
CA LEU A 60 13.08 -0.71 1.37
C LEU A 60 12.88 -0.80 -0.14
N TYR A 61 11.63 -0.96 -0.58
CA TYR A 61 11.29 -1.12 -1.99
C TYR A 61 11.08 0.20 -2.72
N GLY A 62 10.90 1.31 -1.99
CA GLY A 62 10.67 2.64 -2.56
C GLY A 62 9.27 2.79 -3.15
N VAL A 63 8.27 2.16 -2.53
CA VAL A 63 6.85 2.17 -2.97
C VAL A 63 5.93 2.54 -1.80
N SER A 64 4.70 2.95 -2.08
CA SER A 64 3.71 3.18 -1.02
C SER A 64 3.20 1.87 -0.41
N ALA A 65 2.72 1.92 0.83
CA ALA A 65 2.00 0.80 1.43
C ALA A 65 0.73 0.47 0.62
N ASP A 66 0.04 1.50 0.11
CA ASP A 66 -1.13 1.34 -0.75
C ASP A 66 -0.82 0.50 -1.98
N PHE A 67 0.33 0.74 -2.61
CA PHE A 67 0.76 -0.06 -3.74
C PHE A 67 1.05 -1.51 -3.34
N LEU A 68 1.69 -1.76 -2.19
CA LEU A 68 1.92 -3.13 -1.72
C LEU A 68 0.62 -3.88 -1.38
N LEU A 69 -0.37 -3.15 -0.84
CA LEU A 69 -1.65 -3.69 -0.39
C LEU A 69 -2.75 -3.70 -1.45
N ASP A 70 -2.48 -3.23 -2.68
CA ASP A 70 -3.51 -3.04 -3.71
C ASP A 70 -4.66 -2.12 -3.24
N ILE A 71 -4.34 -1.12 -2.41
CA ILE A 71 -5.29 -0.08 -2.02
C ILE A 71 -5.43 0.88 -3.19
N HIS A 72 -6.53 0.74 -3.91
CA HIS A 72 -6.96 1.68 -4.91
C HIS A 72 -7.92 2.69 -4.27
N MET A 73 -7.63 3.97 -4.41
CA MET A 73 -8.53 5.04 -4.01
C MET A 73 -9.86 4.91 -4.78
N ASN A 74 -10.88 4.34 -4.16
CA ASN A 74 -12.24 4.42 -4.66
C ASN A 74 -12.84 5.72 -4.15
N VAL A 75 -12.56 6.81 -4.87
CA VAL A 75 -13.08 8.12 -4.52
C VAL A 75 -14.59 8.12 -4.77
N ASN A 76 -15.38 8.02 -3.71
CA ASN A 76 -16.80 8.32 -3.79
C ASN A 76 -16.96 9.84 -3.86
N TYR A 77 -16.94 10.36 -5.09
CA TYR A 77 -17.06 11.79 -5.36
C TYR A 77 -18.33 12.40 -4.75
N LYS A 78 -19.42 11.63 -4.63
CA LYS A 78 -20.66 12.11 -4.01
C LYS A 78 -20.47 12.37 -2.51
N LEU A 79 -19.91 11.40 -1.78
CA LEU A 79 -19.63 11.55 -0.35
C LEU A 79 -18.62 12.68 -0.09
N GLN A 80 -17.58 12.78 -0.92
CA GLN A 80 -16.58 13.85 -0.79
C GLN A 80 -17.20 15.24 -1.04
N ASN A 81 -18.11 15.35 -2.01
CA ASN A 81 -18.85 16.58 -2.27
C ASN A 81 -19.79 16.94 -1.12
N ASP A 82 -20.50 15.96 -0.55
CA ASP A 82 -21.42 16.19 0.58
C ASP A 82 -20.67 16.63 1.85
N ILE A 83 -19.52 16.00 2.16
CA ILE A 83 -18.66 16.40 3.26
C ILE A 83 -18.12 17.81 3.05
N THR A 84 -17.59 18.10 1.86
CA THR A 84 -17.05 19.43 1.52
C THR A 84 -18.12 20.50 1.64
N ARG A 85 -19.33 20.23 1.14
CA ARG A 85 -20.48 21.14 1.24
C ARG A 85 -20.85 21.39 2.70
N LYS A 86 -20.93 20.34 3.53
CA LYS A 86 -21.21 20.45 4.96
C LYS A 86 -20.17 21.28 5.70
N TYR A 87 -18.88 21.06 5.46
CA TYR A 87 -17.80 21.83 6.08
C TYR A 87 -17.82 23.32 5.69
N LYS A 88 -18.13 23.63 4.43
CA LYS A 88 -18.25 25.03 3.96
C LYS A 88 -19.40 25.76 4.67
N ILE A 89 -20.57 25.12 4.77
CA ILE A 89 -21.72 25.66 5.52
C ILE A 89 -21.34 25.86 7.00
N LEU A 90 -20.72 24.86 7.63
CA LEU A 90 -20.30 24.93 9.04
C LEU A 90 -19.28 26.05 9.32
N ARG A 91 -18.48 26.44 8.32
CA ARG A 91 -17.49 27.52 8.43
C ARG A 91 -18.02 28.89 7.96
N GLY A 92 -19.30 29.00 7.63
CA GLY A 92 -19.94 30.26 7.22
C GLY A 92 -19.63 30.70 5.79
N TYR A 93 -19.06 29.82 4.95
CA TYR A 93 -18.89 30.08 3.53
C TYR A 93 -20.22 29.82 2.80
N HIS A 94 -20.72 30.80 2.04
CA HIS A 94 -21.85 30.58 1.15
C HIS A 94 -21.38 29.81 -0.09
N LEU A 95 -22.17 28.84 -0.55
CA LEU A 95 -21.80 28.01 -1.70
C LEU A 95 -21.64 28.84 -2.98
N ASP A 96 -22.36 29.95 -3.02
CA ASP A 96 -22.46 30.91 -4.13
C ASP A 96 -21.17 31.73 -4.30
N ASP A 97 -20.32 31.80 -3.26
CA ASP A 97 -19.05 32.55 -3.28
C ASP A 97 -17.96 31.88 -4.15
N PHE A 98 -18.18 30.62 -4.56
CA PHE A 98 -17.17 29.80 -5.25
C PHE A 98 -17.59 29.34 -6.66
N ILE A 99 -18.84 29.56 -7.07
CA ILE A 99 -19.31 29.28 -8.43
C ILE A 99 -19.21 30.58 -9.22
N ARG A 100 -18.08 30.78 -9.90
CA ARG A 100 -17.89 31.81 -10.93
C ARG A 100 -17.25 31.18 -12.15
#